data_AF-A0A2E0QHX5-F1
#
_entry.id   AF-A0A2E0QHX5-F1
#
_cell.length_a   1.000
_cell.length_b   1.000
_cell.length_c   1.000
_cell.angle_alpha   90.00
_cell.angle_beta   90.00
_cell.angle_gamma   90.00
#
_symmetry.space_group_name_H-M   'P 1'
#
loop_
_entity.id
_entity.type
_entity.pdbx_description
1 polymer ?
#
loop_
_entity_poly.entity_id
_entity_poly.type
_entity_poly.pdbx_seq_one_letter_code
_entity_poly.pdbx_strand_id
1 'polypeptide(L)' 'MITTACPICNEDLRNHHKEKREKCLWRFTREARNPVVYASRSKLICPTCGEEMLDHNSNQTQECVNQYILDVEDLES' A
#
# COMPACT_ATOMS: atom_id res chain seq x y z
N MET A 1 -2.01 14.04 -2.35
CA MET A 1 -0.72 13.78 -3.04
C MET A 1 -0.22 12.46 -2.50
N ILE A 2 -0.23 11.42 -3.32
CA ILE A 2 0.22 10.09 -2.88
C ILE A 2 1.74 10.09 -2.79
N THR A 3 2.26 9.46 -1.75
CA THR A 3 3.68 9.16 -1.67
C THR A 3 4.03 8.17 -2.78
N THR A 4 4.90 8.58 -3.71
CA THR A 4 5.44 7.66 -4.73
C THR A 4 6.34 6.58 -4.12
N ALA A 5 6.67 6.69 -2.82
CA ALA A 5 7.36 5.66 -2.07
C ALA A 5 6.44 4.44 -1.84
N CYS A 6 6.94 3.27 -2.22
CA CYS A 6 6.25 2.01 -1.99
C CYS A 6 6.17 1.71 -0.48
N PRO A 7 4.98 1.44 0.08
CA PRO A 7 4.80 1.17 1.51
C PRO A 7 5.43 -0.15 2.00
N ILE A 8 5.99 -0.97 1.10
CA ILE A 8 6.57 -2.28 1.39
C ILE A 8 8.11 -2.28 1.40
N CYS A 9 8.72 -1.58 0.44
CA CYS A 9 10.17 -1.54 0.26
C CYS A 9 10.76 -0.13 0.37
N ASN A 10 9.93 0.90 0.58
CA ASN A 10 10.29 2.32 0.65
C ASN A 10 11.03 2.88 -0.59
N GLU A 11 11.04 2.12 -1.69
CA GLU A 11 11.59 2.57 -2.98
C GLU A 11 10.51 3.30 -3.78
N ASP A 12 10.91 4.23 -4.65
CA ASP A 12 9.98 4.91 -5.53
C ASP A 12 9.34 3.92 -6.52
N LEU A 13 8.00 3.94 -6.61
CA LEU A 13 7.20 3.06 -7.46
C LEU A 13 7.56 3.17 -8.95
N ARG A 14 8.14 4.31 -9.39
CA ARG A 14 8.61 4.48 -10.77
C ARG A 14 9.85 3.64 -11.07
N ASN A 15 10.61 3.27 -10.05
CA ASN A 15 11.76 2.37 -10.17
C ASN A 15 11.34 0.89 -10.13
N HIS A 16 10.07 0.59 -9.84
CA HIS A 16 9.56 -0.76 -9.89
C HIS A 16 9.26 -1.19 -11.32
N HIS A 17 10.03 -2.17 -11.80
CA HIS A 17 9.61 -3.00 -12.93
C HIS A 17 8.30 -3.74 -12.59
N LYS A 18 7.54 -4.13 -13.62
CA LYS A 18 6.20 -4.73 -13.51
C LYS A 18 6.10 -5.83 -12.44
N GLU A 19 6.96 -6.85 -12.50
CA GLU A 19 6.95 -7.95 -11.51
C GLU A 19 7.18 -7.47 -10.06
N LYS A 20 8.08 -6.52 -9.85
CA LYS A 20 8.37 -5.97 -8.51
C LYS A 20 7.16 -5.17 -8.00
N ARG A 21 6.52 -4.41 -8.89
CA ARG A 21 5.31 -3.63 -8.59
C ARG A 21 4.16 -4.54 -8.19
N GLU A 22 3.84 -5.55 -8.99
CA GLU A 22 2.78 -6.53 -8.70
C GLU A 22 3.02 -7.25 -7.37
N LYS A 23 4.27 -7.68 -7.12
CA LYS A 23 4.65 -8.33 -5.86
C LYS A 23 4.46 -7.41 -4.65
N CYS A 24 4.84 -6.13 -4.77
CA CYS A 24 4.65 -5.16 -3.70
C CYS A 24 3.17 -4.83 -3.48
N LEU A 25 2.39 -4.68 -4.55
CA LEU A 25 0.95 -4.42 -4.49
C LEU A 25 0.20 -5.58 -3.82
N TRP A 26 0.52 -6.82 -4.20
CA TRP A 26 -0.06 -8.01 -3.59
C TRP A 26 0.26 -8.09 -2.09
N ARG A 27 1.52 -7.84 -1.74
CA ARG A 27 1.97 -7.85 -0.34
C ARG A 27 1.29 -6.76 0.47
N PHE A 28 1.22 -5.54 -0.06
CA PHE A 28 0.50 -4.42 0.56
C PHE A 28 -0.96 -4.78 0.80
N THR A 29 -1.69 -5.22 -0.22
CA THR A 29 -3.12 -5.58 -0.11
C THR A 29 -3.36 -6.64 0.97
N ARG A 30 -2.46 -7.62 1.08
CA ARG A 30 -2.55 -8.69 2.07
C ARG A 30 -2.29 -8.21 3.51
N GLU A 31 -1.26 -7.40 3.71
CA GLU A 31 -0.88 -6.86 5.02
C GLU A 31 -1.88 -5.80 5.48
N ALA A 32 -2.29 -4.90 4.57
CA ALA A 32 -3.31 -3.87 4.74
C ALA A 32 -4.64 -4.41 5.25
N ARG A 33 -5.11 -5.55 4.71
CA ARG A 33 -6.39 -6.17 5.10
C ARG A 33 -6.33 -6.89 6.45
N ASN A 34 -5.14 -7.13 6.98
CA ASN A 34 -4.94 -7.86 8.23
C ASN A 34 -3.92 -7.13 9.14
N PRO A 35 -4.10 -5.84 9.42
CA PRO A 35 -3.06 -5.01 10.02
C PRO A 35 -2.67 -5.53 11.41
N VAL A 36 -3.61 -6.10 12.18
CA VAL A 36 -3.36 -6.73 13.49
C VAL A 36 -2.35 -7.88 13.42
N VAL A 37 -2.41 -8.71 12.37
CA VAL A 37 -1.51 -9.86 12.19
C VAL A 37 -0.08 -9.41 11.86
N TYR A 38 0.04 -8.29 11.14
CA TYR A 38 1.33 -7.78 10.65
C TYR A 38 1.89 -6.63 11.48
N ALA A 39 1.12 -6.09 12.44
CA ALA A 39 1.51 -5.01 13.35
C ALA A 39 2.84 -5.28 14.07
N SER A 40 3.06 -6.54 14.45
CA SER A 40 4.29 -6.98 15.14
C SER A 40 5.51 -7.05 14.23
N ARG A 41 5.33 -7.06 12.91
CA ARG A 41 6.42 -7.15 11.93
C ARG A 41 6.88 -5.78 11.48
N SER A 42 5.93 -4.94 11.06
CA SER A 42 6.19 -3.61 10.55
C SER A 42 4.96 -2.74 10.70
N LYS A 43 5.18 -1.46 11.06
CA LYS A 43 4.15 -0.42 10.93
C LYS A 43 3.88 -0.17 9.45
N LEU A 44 2.70 -0.54 8.98
CA LEU A 44 2.30 -0.30 7.60
C LEU A 44 1.61 1.06 7.52
N ILE A 45 2.24 2.01 6.83
CA ILE A 45 1.68 3.34 6.60
C ILE A 45 0.81 3.31 5.35
N CYS A 46 -0.35 3.93 5.42
CA CYS A 46 -1.24 4.08 4.30
C CYS A 46 -0.67 5.08 3.28
N PRO A 47 -0.43 4.68 2.03
CA PRO A 47 0.12 5.56 1.01
C PRO A 47 -0.86 6.66 0.55
N THR A 48 -2.14 6.52 0.89
CA THR A 48 -3.22 7.43 0.46
C THR A 48 -3.45 8.55 1.47
N CYS A 49 -3.59 8.23 2.76
CA CYS A 49 -3.87 9.19 3.83
C CYS A 49 -2.69 9.48 4.77
N GLY A 50 -1.65 8.63 4.78
CA GLY A 50 -0.47 8.78 5.64
C GLY A 50 -0.63 8.25 7.07
N GLU A 51 -1.80 7.73 7.44
CA GLU A 51 -2.07 7.12 8.75
C GLU A 51 -1.56 5.66 8.82
N GLU A 52 -1.39 5.10 10.02
CA GLU A 52 -1.05 3.67 10.14
C GLU A 52 -2.28 2.82 9.74
N MET A 53 -2.07 1.76 8.98
CA MET A 53 -3.16 0.88 8.55
C MET A 53 -3.89 0.19 9.71
N LEU A 54 -3.29 0.18 10.91
CA LEU A 54 -3.92 -0.32 12.13
C LEU A 54 -5.03 0.60 12.65
N ASP A 55 -4.97 1.90 12.32
CA ASP A 55 -5.97 2.89 12.73
C ASP A 55 -7.19 2.89 11.81
N HIS A 56 -7.13 2.17 10.68
CA HIS A 56 -8.26 2.02 9.77
C HIS A 56 -9.27 0.99 10.24
N ASN A 57 -10.55 1.35 10.17
CA ASN A 57 -11.62 0.36 10.16
C ASN A 57 -11.68 -0.37 8.79
N SER A 58 -12.53 -1.40 8.69
CA SER A 58 -12.62 -2.23 7.48
C SER A 58 -13.00 -1.44 6.23
N ASN A 59 -13.87 -0.42 6.34
CA ASN A 59 -14.27 0.40 5.21
C ASN A 59 -13.13 1.30 4.75
N GLN A 60 -12.46 1.98 5.69
CA GLN A 60 -11.31 2.83 5.40
C GLN A 60 -10.16 2.03 4.77
N THR A 61 -9.91 0.83 5.28
CA THR A 61 -8.91 -0.10 4.72
C THR A 61 -9.22 -0.40 3.27
N GLN A 62 -10.47 -0.75 2.96
CA GLN A 62 -10.87 -1.12 1.62
C GLN A 62 -10.81 0.06 0.64
N GLU A 63 -11.25 1.24 1.07
CA GLU A 63 -11.17 2.48 0.31
C GLU A 63 -9.71 2.84 0.00
N CYS A 64 -8.85 2.90 1.01
CA CYS A 64 -7.44 3.24 0.84
C CYS A 64 -6.70 2.26 -0.05
N VAL A 65 -6.96 0.96 0.09
CA VAL A 65 -6.35 -0.09 -0.74
C VAL A 65 -6.80 0.04 -2.19
N ASN A 66 -8.11 0.24 -2.43
CA ASN A 66 -8.62 0.41 -3.79
C ASN A 66 -8.04 1.66 -4.45
N GLN A 67 -7.97 2.78 -3.72
CA GLN A 67 -7.36 4.01 -4.22
C GLN A 67 -5.89 3.78 -4.60
N TYR A 68 -5.12 3.12 -3.73
CA TYR A 68 -3.73 2.81 -4.03
C TYR A 68 -3.54 1.91 -5.26
N ILE A 69 -4.44 0.94 -5.47
CA ILE A 69 -4.41 0.10 -6.68
C ILE A 69 -4.60 0.98 -7.94
N LEU A 70 -5.62 1.84 -7.94
CA LEU A 70 -5.90 2.75 -9.06
C LEU A 70 -4.71 3.67 -9.37
N ASP A 71 -4.09 4.24 -8.34
CA ASP A 71 -2.92 5.12 -8.51
C ASP A 71 -1.69 4.37 -9.04
N VAL A 72 -1.52 3.10 -8.66
CA VAL A 72 -0.43 2.26 -9.21
C VAL A 72 -0.69 1.87 -10.67
N GLU A 73 -1.95 1.69 -11.05
CA GLU A 73 -2.37 1.45 -12.45
C GLU A 73 -2.23 2.71 -13.33
N ASP A 74 -2.55 3.89 -12.80
CA ASP A 74 -2.39 5.18 -13.50
C ASP A 74 -0.91 5.46 -13.83
N LEU A 75 0.01 5.07 -12.94
CA LEU A 75 1.46 5.15 -13.16
C LEU A 75 1.98 4.28 -14.33
N GLU A 76 1.17 3.40 -14.91
CA GLU A 76 1.51 2.63 -16.13
C GLU A 76 0.95 3.23 -17.43
N SER A 77 0.11 4.28 -17.35
CA SER A 77 -0.52 4.95 -18.51
C SER A 77 0.35 6.04 -19.15
#